data_AF-A0A8R7U4F5-F1
#
_entry.id   AF-A0A8R7U4F5-F1
#
_cell.length_a   1.000
_cell.length_b   1.000
_cell.length_c   1.000
_cell.angle_alpha   90.00
_cell.angle_beta   90.00
_cell.angle_gamma   90.00
#
_symmetry.space_group_name_H-M   'P 1'
#
loop_
_entity.id
_entity.type
_entity.pdbx_description
1 polymer ?
#
loop_
_entity_poly.entity_id
_entity_poly.type
_entity_poly.pdbx_seq_one_letter_code
_entity_poly.pdbx_strand_id
1 'polypeptide(L)'
;MDHPLYGAALFLNPGFFPILRRNDDALVRELRSCFNDMLAKMVPDPVIQNKIDHQTVLYEGLREGFFNPLALENSDKKNPLDWWSSYGGRSIDLQRVAKRIVGRCASSSGCERNWSTFEFIHTKKRNILQWERLNDPVFVSYNRKNMQIFQKRREKVGDKSFDPLVLEDFDCGNEWVDPSLSVPQGARGCPDDITWEDVDVAIGASSNL
;
A
#
# COMPACT_ATOMS: atom_id res chain seq x y z
N MET A 1 9.16 1.36 -13.53
CA MET A 1 8.24 1.47 -12.38
C MET A 1 8.56 2.73 -11.56
N ASP A 2 7.69 3.73 -11.52
CA ASP A 2 7.96 5.03 -10.84
C ASP A 2 7.96 4.96 -9.30
N HIS A 3 7.73 3.78 -8.72
CA HIS A 3 7.69 3.60 -7.27
C HIS A 3 8.42 2.32 -6.82
N PRO A 4 9.69 2.40 -6.36
CA PRO A 4 10.49 1.23 -5.97
C PRO A 4 9.83 0.38 -4.89
N LEU A 5 9.08 1.00 -3.98
CA LEU A 5 8.31 0.28 -2.95
C LEU A 5 7.23 -0.63 -3.57
N TYR A 6 6.56 -0.18 -4.64
CA TYR A 6 5.51 -0.96 -5.29
C TYR A 6 6.10 -2.16 -6.03
N GLY A 7 7.22 -1.95 -6.75
CA GLY A 7 7.97 -3.05 -7.36
C GLY A 7 8.47 -4.07 -6.33
N ALA A 8 9.00 -3.60 -5.20
CA ALA A 8 9.43 -4.47 -4.10
C ALA A 8 8.25 -5.23 -3.45
N ALA A 9 7.08 -4.59 -3.32
CA ALA A 9 5.89 -5.23 -2.76
C ALA A 9 5.34 -6.31 -3.70
N LEU A 10 5.32 -6.07 -5.01
CA LEU A 10 4.95 -7.06 -6.02
C LEU A 10 5.93 -8.23 -6.06
N PHE A 11 7.23 -7.95 -5.96
CA PHE A 11 8.26 -8.98 -5.86
C PHE A 11 8.01 -9.91 -4.68
N LEU A 12 7.66 -9.36 -3.52
CA LEU A 12 7.42 -10.12 -2.29
C LEU A 12 6.00 -10.71 -2.19
N ASN A 13 5.15 -10.51 -3.20
CA ASN A 13 3.78 -10.99 -3.15
C ASN A 13 3.73 -12.46 -3.60
N PRO A 14 3.42 -13.40 -2.68
CA PRO A 14 3.49 -14.83 -2.97
C PRO A 14 2.48 -15.29 -4.03
N GLY A 15 1.35 -14.59 -4.20
CA GLY A 15 0.37 -14.97 -5.22
C GLY A 15 0.68 -14.41 -6.60
N PHE A 16 1.25 -13.20 -6.66
CA PHE A 16 1.58 -12.57 -7.95
C PHE A 16 2.95 -12.95 -8.49
N PHE A 17 3.97 -13.04 -7.63
CA PHE A 17 5.35 -13.27 -8.06
C PHE A 17 5.53 -14.56 -8.90
N PRO A 18 4.94 -15.72 -8.54
CA PRO A 18 5.05 -16.93 -9.37
C PRO A 18 4.41 -16.80 -10.75
N ILE A 19 3.37 -15.97 -10.89
CA ILE A 19 2.69 -15.72 -12.17
C ILE A 19 3.60 -14.84 -13.05
N LEU A 20 4.12 -13.75 -12.49
CA LEU A 20 5.02 -12.83 -13.18
C LEU A 20 6.30 -13.54 -13.64
N ARG A 21 6.83 -14.42 -12.77
CA ARG A 21 8.02 -15.24 -13.07
C ARG A 21 7.85 -16.16 -14.28
N ARG A 22 6.63 -16.58 -14.62
CA ARG A 22 6.40 -17.45 -15.79
C ARG A 22 6.29 -16.67 -17.10
N ASN A 23 6.00 -15.39 -17.03
CA ASN A 23 5.58 -14.60 -18.18
C ASN A 23 6.67 -13.63 -18.67
N ASP A 24 7.46 -13.05 -17.77
CA ASP A 24 8.40 -11.99 -18.12
C ASP A 24 9.63 -11.95 -17.20
N ASP A 25 10.75 -12.50 -17.67
CA ASP A 25 12.03 -12.48 -16.96
C ASP A 25 12.63 -11.07 -16.81
N ALA A 26 12.35 -10.15 -17.75
CA ALA A 26 12.85 -8.79 -17.69
C ALA A 26 12.17 -8.03 -16.55
N LEU A 27 10.85 -8.18 -16.42
CA LEU A 27 10.07 -7.62 -15.33
C LEU A 27 10.52 -8.16 -13.98
N VAL A 28 10.75 -9.47 -13.85
CA VAL A 28 11.24 -10.07 -12.59
C VAL A 28 12.56 -9.45 -12.14
N ARG A 29 13.47 -9.18 -13.08
CA ARG A 29 14.74 -8.50 -12.78
C ARG A 29 14.54 -7.06 -12.36
N GLU A 30 13.60 -6.33 -12.97
CA GLU A 30 13.24 -4.97 -12.53
C GLU A 30 12.68 -4.99 -11.11
N LEU A 31 11.75 -5.90 -10.81
CA LEU A 31 11.15 -6.06 -9.48
C LEU A 31 12.20 -6.41 -8.42
N ARG A 32 13.16 -7.29 -8.75
CA ARG A 32 14.29 -7.60 -7.87
C ARG A 32 15.20 -6.40 -7.66
N SER A 33 15.44 -5.58 -8.68
CA SER A 33 16.18 -4.32 -8.54
C SER A 33 15.46 -3.37 -7.58
N CYS A 34 14.14 -3.20 -7.73
CA CYS A 34 13.32 -2.39 -6.83
C CYS A 34 13.39 -2.88 -5.37
N PHE A 35 13.36 -4.21 -5.15
CA PHE A 35 13.54 -4.80 -3.82
C PHE A 35 14.92 -4.48 -3.24
N ASN A 36 15.99 -4.60 -4.03
CA ASN A 36 17.34 -4.30 -3.58
C ASN A 36 17.51 -2.80 -3.21
N ASP A 37 16.92 -1.90 -4.00
CA ASP A 37 16.93 -0.46 -3.69
C ASP A 37 16.20 -0.15 -2.37
N MET A 38 15.09 -0.85 -2.10
CA MET A 38 14.37 -0.73 -0.84
C MET A 38 15.15 -1.35 0.34
N LEU A 39 15.79 -2.49 0.12
CA LEU A 39 16.60 -3.17 1.13
C LEU A 39 17.78 -2.28 1.59
N ALA A 40 18.49 -1.66 0.63
CA ALA A 40 19.59 -0.74 0.91
C ALA A 40 19.15 0.46 1.77
N LYS A 41 17.92 0.95 1.58
CA LYS A 41 17.35 2.05 2.38
C LYS A 41 16.84 1.62 3.75
N MET A 42 16.31 0.40 3.87
CA MET A 42 15.65 -0.08 5.09
C MET A 42 16.61 -0.72 6.09
N VAL A 43 17.73 -1.30 5.63
CA VAL A 43 18.66 -2.07 6.45
C VAL A 43 20.06 -1.52 6.24
N PRO A 44 20.63 -0.73 7.17
CA PRO A 44 21.98 -0.19 7.03
C PRO A 44 23.11 -1.22 7.20
N ASP A 45 22.84 -2.34 7.88
CA ASP A 45 23.84 -3.35 8.22
C ASP A 45 24.11 -4.32 7.05
N PRO A 46 25.33 -4.35 6.48
CA PRO A 46 25.66 -5.21 5.34
C PRO A 46 25.63 -6.71 5.68
N VAL A 47 25.84 -7.09 6.93
CA VAL A 47 25.76 -8.51 7.34
C VAL A 47 24.32 -9.01 7.28
N ILE A 48 23.37 -8.17 7.71
CA ILE A 48 21.95 -8.48 7.63
C ILE A 48 21.47 -8.45 6.17
N GLN A 49 21.94 -7.48 5.37
CA GLN A 49 21.63 -7.45 3.93
C GLN A 49 22.05 -8.75 3.22
N ASN A 50 23.26 -9.26 3.48
CA ASN A 50 23.72 -10.52 2.88
C ASN A 50 22.87 -11.73 3.31
N LYS A 51 22.45 -11.79 4.58
CA LYS A 51 21.52 -12.84 5.04
C LYS A 51 20.17 -12.75 4.33
N ILE A 52 19.64 -11.54 4.17
CA ILE A 52 18.39 -11.29 3.47
C ILE A 52 18.53 -11.70 2.01
N ASP A 53 19.63 -11.34 1.34
CA ASP A 53 19.83 -11.70 -0.05
C ASP A 53 19.85 -13.22 -0.28
N HIS A 54 20.55 -13.97 0.56
CA HIS A 54 20.51 -15.43 0.54
C HIS A 54 19.10 -15.99 0.72
N GLN A 55 18.34 -15.45 1.69
CA GLN A 55 16.94 -15.84 1.91
C GLN A 55 16.05 -15.46 0.73
N THR A 56 16.32 -14.35 0.05
CA THR A 56 15.58 -13.91 -1.13
C THR A 56 15.80 -14.86 -2.30
N VAL A 57 17.02 -15.36 -2.52
CA VAL A 57 17.28 -16.40 -3.53
C VAL A 57 16.48 -17.68 -3.25
N LEU A 58 16.32 -18.05 -1.98
CA LEU A 58 15.47 -19.19 -1.59
C LEU A 58 13.99 -18.95 -1.92
N TYR A 59 13.50 -17.73 -1.65
CA TYR A 59 12.14 -17.32 -1.99
C TYR A 59 11.90 -17.32 -3.51
N GLU A 60 12.78 -16.69 -4.28
CA GLU A 60 12.69 -16.64 -5.75
C GLU A 60 12.66 -18.04 -6.35
N GLY A 61 13.53 -18.92 -5.84
CA GLY A 61 13.63 -20.31 -6.27
C GLY A 61 12.48 -21.19 -5.80
N LEU A 62 11.54 -20.69 -4.99
CA LEU A 62 10.53 -21.47 -4.26
C LEU A 62 11.16 -22.68 -3.58
N ARG A 63 12.23 -22.46 -2.82
CA ARG A 63 13.00 -23.51 -2.14
C ARG A 63 12.69 -23.57 -0.65
N GLU A 64 13.05 -24.69 -0.03
CA GLU A 64 12.91 -24.94 1.40
C GLU A 64 11.50 -24.69 1.95
N GLY A 65 11.34 -23.72 2.86
CA GLY A 65 10.06 -23.40 3.48
C GLY A 65 9.03 -22.85 2.50
N PHE A 66 9.48 -22.28 1.38
CA PHE A 66 8.63 -21.69 0.36
C PHE A 66 8.07 -22.71 -0.65
N PHE A 67 8.66 -23.91 -0.74
CA PHE A 67 8.13 -25.01 -1.55
C PHE A 67 7.02 -25.81 -0.85
N ASN A 68 6.65 -25.44 0.37
CA ASN A 68 5.63 -26.17 1.11
C ASN A 68 4.30 -26.19 0.32
N PRO A 69 3.68 -27.36 0.06
CA PRO A 69 2.40 -27.44 -0.64
C PRO A 69 1.32 -26.53 -0.05
N LEU A 70 1.27 -26.40 1.28
CA LEU A 70 0.34 -25.50 1.96
C LEU A 70 0.67 -24.02 1.75
N ALA A 71 1.95 -23.67 1.59
CA ALA A 71 2.35 -22.30 1.29
C ALA A 71 1.98 -21.93 -0.15
N LEU A 72 2.12 -22.86 -1.09
CA LEU A 72 1.73 -22.68 -2.49
C LEU A 72 0.21 -22.61 -2.66
N GLU A 73 -0.56 -23.45 -1.97
CA GLU A 73 -2.02 -23.41 -2.06
C GLU A 73 -2.61 -22.12 -1.46
N ASN A 74 -1.98 -21.61 -0.40
CA ASN A 74 -2.45 -20.42 0.29
C ASN A 74 -1.82 -19.12 -0.21
N SER A 75 -0.98 -19.15 -1.26
CA SER A 75 -0.35 -17.95 -1.82
C SER A 75 -1.38 -16.96 -2.36
N ASP A 76 -2.47 -17.47 -2.92
CA ASP A 76 -3.51 -16.69 -3.59
C ASP A 76 -4.73 -16.49 -2.67
N LYS A 77 -4.85 -17.33 -1.63
CA LYS A 77 -5.99 -17.33 -0.69
C LYS A 77 -5.78 -16.40 0.50
N LYS A 78 -4.53 -16.11 0.88
CA LYS A 78 -4.19 -15.27 2.03
C LYS A 78 -3.67 -13.91 1.56
N ASN A 79 -3.90 -12.90 2.40
CA ASN A 79 -3.18 -11.63 2.28
C ASN A 79 -1.66 -11.90 2.35
N PRO A 80 -0.83 -11.26 1.50
CA PRO A 80 0.62 -11.37 1.55
C PRO A 80 1.22 -11.23 2.95
N LEU A 81 0.69 -10.32 3.78
CA LEU A 81 1.16 -10.11 5.15
C LEU A 81 0.98 -11.35 6.05
N ASP A 82 -0.17 -12.02 5.92
CA ASP A 82 -0.51 -13.22 6.70
C ASP A 82 0.21 -14.45 6.17
N TRP A 83 0.41 -14.51 4.86
CA TRP A 83 1.23 -15.53 4.24
C TRP A 83 2.68 -15.45 4.73
N TRP A 84 3.27 -14.25 4.73
CA TRP A 84 4.62 -14.05 5.28
C TRP A 84 4.69 -14.40 6.76
N SER A 85 3.66 -14.07 7.54
CA SER A 85 3.58 -14.44 8.96
C SER A 85 3.51 -15.96 9.18
N SER A 86 2.81 -16.69 8.31
CA SER A 86 2.59 -18.14 8.42
C SER A 86 3.76 -18.97 7.90
N TYR A 87 4.32 -18.60 6.75
CA TYR A 87 5.26 -19.45 5.99
C TYR A 87 6.68 -18.89 5.91
N GLY A 88 6.90 -17.61 6.25
CA GLY A 88 8.21 -16.98 6.25
C GLY A 88 9.15 -17.37 7.39
N GLY A 89 8.71 -18.23 8.33
CA GLY A 89 9.45 -18.50 9.58
C GLY A 89 10.86 -19.10 9.42
N ARG A 90 11.15 -19.77 8.29
CA ARG A 90 12.51 -20.28 8.00
C ARG A 90 13.46 -19.20 7.47
N SER A 91 12.94 -18.05 7.05
CA SER A 91 13.69 -16.93 6.49
C SER A 91 13.34 -15.66 7.27
N ILE A 92 13.75 -15.62 8.54
CA ILE A 92 13.25 -14.61 9.49
C ILE A 92 13.69 -13.18 9.17
N ASP A 93 14.86 -13.00 8.57
CA ASP A 93 15.38 -11.67 8.22
C ASP A 93 14.60 -11.09 7.02
N LEU A 94 14.39 -11.91 6.00
CA LEU A 94 13.55 -11.59 4.85
C LEU A 94 12.11 -11.39 5.28
N GLN A 95 11.55 -12.25 6.14
CA GLN A 95 10.19 -12.14 6.65
C GLN A 95 9.95 -10.78 7.31
N ARG A 96 10.90 -10.29 8.12
CA ARG A 96 10.79 -8.98 8.78
C ARG A 96 10.72 -7.83 7.78
N VAL A 97 11.56 -7.86 6.75
CA VAL A 97 11.56 -6.84 5.70
C VAL A 97 10.30 -6.98 4.84
N ALA A 98 9.92 -8.20 4.47
CA ALA A 98 8.76 -8.48 3.66
C ALA A 98 7.49 -7.99 4.32
N LYS A 99 7.26 -8.31 5.60
CA LYS A 99 6.11 -7.81 6.37
C LYS A 99 6.06 -6.28 6.43
N ARG A 100 7.22 -5.59 6.51
CA ARG A 100 7.28 -4.13 6.51
C ARG A 100 6.97 -3.52 5.15
N ILE A 101 7.39 -4.16 4.06
CA ILE A 101 7.17 -3.68 2.69
C ILE A 101 5.72 -3.95 2.28
N VAL A 102 5.25 -5.20 2.41
CA VAL A 102 3.89 -5.61 1.99
C VAL A 102 2.80 -5.12 2.95
N GLY A 103 3.14 -4.88 4.22
CA GLY A 103 2.23 -4.28 5.20
C GLY A 103 2.10 -2.77 5.06
N ARG A 104 2.80 -2.14 4.12
CA ARG A 104 2.73 -0.70 3.87
C ARG A 104 1.76 -0.44 2.71
N CYS A 105 0.81 0.47 2.91
CA CYS A 105 -0.10 0.87 1.84
C CYS A 105 0.68 1.50 0.69
N ALA A 106 0.56 0.94 -0.51
CA ALA A 106 1.20 1.46 -1.71
C ALA A 106 0.35 2.51 -2.47
N SER A 107 -0.85 2.86 -1.97
CA SER A 107 -1.67 3.94 -2.54
C SER A 107 -1.77 5.15 -1.63
N SER A 108 -1.77 6.31 -2.27
CA SER A 108 -2.25 7.57 -1.69
C SER A 108 -3.77 7.63 -1.61
N SER A 109 -4.54 6.75 -2.27
CA SER A 109 -6.01 6.84 -2.39
C SER A 109 -6.75 6.87 -1.06
N GLY A 110 -6.29 6.12 -0.05
CA GLY A 110 -6.86 6.18 1.29
C GLY A 110 -6.62 7.53 1.97
N CYS A 111 -5.44 8.11 1.75
CA CYS A 111 -5.11 9.46 2.20
C CYS A 111 -5.91 10.50 1.39
N GLU A 112 -6.02 10.34 0.07
CA GLU A 112 -6.77 11.24 -0.82
C GLU A 112 -8.25 11.29 -0.43
N ARG A 113 -8.93 10.16 -0.18
CA ARG A 113 -10.33 10.20 0.30
C ARG A 113 -10.46 10.87 1.67
N ASN A 114 -9.48 10.67 2.54
CA ASN A 114 -9.43 11.37 3.81
C ASN A 114 -9.29 12.89 3.58
N TRP A 115 -8.40 13.29 2.67
CA TRP A 115 -8.20 14.68 2.27
C TRP A 115 -9.41 15.28 1.56
N SER A 116 -10.06 14.58 0.65
CA SER A 116 -11.33 14.99 0.01
C SER A 116 -12.43 15.18 1.04
N THR A 117 -12.46 14.35 2.09
CA THR A 117 -13.40 14.56 3.21
C THR A 117 -13.09 15.84 3.97
N PHE A 118 -11.84 16.31 4.02
CA PHE A 118 -11.46 17.55 4.71
C PHE A 118 -11.27 18.74 3.77
N GLU A 119 -11.45 18.56 2.46
CA GLU A 119 -11.34 19.59 1.45
C GLU A 119 -12.32 20.75 1.71
N PHE A 120 -13.51 20.45 2.23
CA PHE A 120 -14.49 21.48 2.59
C PHE A 120 -14.05 22.39 3.74
N ILE A 121 -13.11 21.95 4.60
CA ILE A 121 -12.55 22.77 5.69
C ILE A 121 -11.67 23.89 5.11
N HIS A 122 -11.09 23.68 3.93
CA HIS A 122 -10.27 24.64 3.19
C HIS A 122 -10.93 25.01 1.86
N THR A 123 -12.04 25.75 1.92
CA THR A 123 -12.54 26.46 0.74
C THR A 123 -12.00 27.89 0.74
N LYS A 124 -11.65 28.45 -0.43
CA LYS A 124 -11.13 29.84 -0.55
C LYS A 124 -12.00 30.91 0.15
N LYS A 125 -13.27 30.60 0.44
CA LYS A 125 -14.24 31.46 1.14
C LYS A 125 -14.38 31.22 2.66
N ARG A 126 -13.91 30.10 3.23
CA ARG A 126 -14.03 29.80 4.67
C ARG A 126 -12.70 29.28 5.22
N ASN A 127 -12.16 30.01 6.20
CA ASN A 127 -11.00 29.69 7.03
C ASN A 127 -9.67 29.40 6.32
N ILE A 128 -8.79 30.40 6.35
CA ILE A 128 -7.36 30.24 6.10
C ILE A 128 -6.72 29.73 7.42
N LEU A 129 -7.06 28.51 7.84
CA LEU A 129 -6.23 27.84 8.84
C LEU A 129 -4.85 27.58 8.19
N GLN A 130 -3.77 27.79 8.93
CA GLN A 130 -2.46 27.37 8.43
C GLN A 130 -2.46 25.85 8.25
N TRP A 131 -1.81 25.36 7.20
CA TRP A 131 -1.71 23.94 6.88
C TRP A 131 -1.29 23.14 8.14
N GLU A 132 -0.30 23.61 8.90
CA GLU A 132 0.11 22.95 10.15
C GLU A 132 -1.04 22.70 11.15
N ARG A 133 -2.05 23.58 11.23
CA ARG A 133 -3.20 23.47 12.14
C ARG A 133 -4.32 22.57 11.62
N LEU A 134 -4.30 22.18 10.35
CA LEU A 134 -5.25 21.24 9.75
C LEU A 134 -4.84 19.78 9.99
N ASN A 135 -3.55 19.51 10.20
CA ASN A 135 -3.07 18.17 10.53
C ASN A 135 -3.76 17.60 11.78
N ASP A 136 -3.89 18.39 12.83
CA ASP A 136 -4.50 17.96 14.10
C ASP A 136 -5.94 17.47 13.95
N PRO A 137 -6.89 18.22 13.35
CA PRO A 137 -8.26 17.75 13.17
C PRO A 137 -8.36 16.56 12.21
N VAL A 138 -7.53 16.50 11.16
CA VAL A 138 -7.47 15.36 10.24
C VAL A 138 -7.00 14.11 10.97
N PHE A 139 -5.93 14.22 11.76
CA PHE A 139 -5.37 13.14 12.56
C PHE A 139 -6.37 12.62 13.60
N VAL A 140 -6.98 13.52 14.38
CA VAL A 140 -7.98 13.14 15.40
C VAL A 140 -9.18 12.46 14.77
N SER A 141 -9.70 13.00 13.66
CA SER A 141 -10.87 12.43 13.00
C SER A 141 -10.58 11.09 12.33
N TYR A 142 -9.43 10.95 11.67
CA TYR A 142 -8.97 9.68 11.09
C TYR A 142 -8.77 8.61 12.16
N ASN A 143 -8.08 8.94 13.26
CA ASN A 143 -7.88 8.01 14.37
C ASN A 143 -9.19 7.65 15.05
N ARG A 144 -10.14 8.58 15.18
CA ARG A 144 -11.48 8.30 15.71
C ARG A 144 -12.26 7.35 14.81
N LYS A 145 -12.21 7.53 13.49
CA LYS A 145 -12.81 6.58 12.52
C LYS A 145 -12.18 5.19 12.65
N ASN A 146 -10.85 5.12 12.69
CA ASN A 146 -10.15 3.85 12.90
C ASN A 146 -10.53 3.20 14.22
N MET A 147 -10.58 3.96 15.32
CA MET A 147 -10.99 3.46 16.63
C MET A 147 -12.41 2.88 16.60
N GLN A 148 -13.35 3.51 15.88
CA GLN A 148 -14.71 2.97 15.70
C GLN A 148 -14.72 1.69 14.86
N ILE A 149 -13.91 1.63 13.79
CA ILE A 149 -13.76 0.41 12.98
C ILE A 149 -13.19 -0.73 13.84
N PHE A 150 -12.16 -0.45 14.64
CA PHE A 150 -11.56 -1.39 15.56
C PHE A 150 -12.53 -1.86 16.65
N GLN A 151 -13.32 -0.96 17.25
CA GLN A 151 -14.36 -1.30 18.23
C GLN A 151 -15.41 -2.25 17.63
N LYS A 152 -15.95 -1.92 16.46
CA LYS A 152 -16.91 -2.79 15.75
C LYS A 152 -16.31 -4.15 15.40
N ARG A 153 -15.01 -4.22 15.12
CA ARG A 153 -14.30 -5.49 14.85
C ARG A 153 -14.10 -6.30 16.13
N ARG A 154 -13.72 -5.66 17.23
CA ARG A 154 -13.60 -6.26 18.56
C ARG A 154 -14.93 -6.88 19.02
N GLU A 155 -16.04 -6.20 18.74
CA GLU A 155 -17.40 -6.71 19.00
C GLU A 155 -17.75 -7.94 18.16
N LYS A 156 -17.26 -8.04 16.91
CA LYS A 156 -17.53 -9.17 16.00
C LYS A 156 -16.67 -10.41 16.25
N VAL A 157 -15.39 -10.24 16.53
CA VAL A 157 -14.40 -11.33 16.66
C VAL A 157 -14.24 -11.79 18.12
N GLY A 158 -14.65 -10.95 19.08
CA GLY A 158 -14.51 -11.20 20.50
C GLY A 158 -13.12 -10.82 21.04
N ASP A 159 -13.07 -10.46 22.33
CA ASP A 159 -11.94 -9.76 22.94
C ASP A 159 -10.60 -10.52 22.96
N LYS A 160 -10.64 -11.84 22.81
CA LYS A 160 -9.47 -12.72 22.99
C LYS A 160 -8.67 -12.97 21.70
N SER A 161 -9.19 -12.58 20.53
CA SER A 161 -8.56 -12.83 19.22
C SER A 161 -8.34 -11.54 18.42
N PHE A 162 -8.51 -10.37 19.04
CA PHE A 162 -8.36 -9.08 18.39
C PHE A 162 -6.94 -8.53 18.58
N ASP A 163 -6.12 -8.58 17.53
CA ASP A 163 -4.83 -7.87 17.49
C ASP A 163 -5.02 -6.54 16.71
N PRO A 164 -4.85 -5.37 17.36
CA PRO A 164 -5.00 -4.07 16.70
C PRO A 164 -3.96 -3.79 15.60
N LEU A 165 -2.88 -4.60 15.52
CA LEU A 165 -1.85 -4.50 14.49
C LEU A 165 -2.05 -5.48 13.32
N VAL A 166 -3.00 -6.41 13.45
CA VAL A 166 -3.31 -7.40 12.41
C VAL A 166 -4.48 -6.88 11.59
N LEU A 167 -4.15 -6.23 10.48
CA LEU A 167 -5.08 -5.89 9.41
C LEU A 167 -5.29 -7.10 8.49
N GLU A 168 -5.71 -8.25 9.04
CA GLU A 168 -6.07 -9.44 8.26
C GLU A 168 -7.16 -9.10 7.20
N ASP A 169 -8.05 -8.16 7.54
CA ASP A 169 -9.11 -7.66 6.65
C ASP A 169 -8.84 -6.26 6.04
N PHE A 170 -7.58 -5.84 5.85
CA PHE A 170 -7.35 -4.83 4.80
C PHE A 170 -7.50 -5.55 3.46
N ASP A 171 -8.76 -5.68 3.03
CA ASP A 171 -9.08 -6.13 1.69
C ASP A 171 -8.66 -5.03 0.72
N CYS A 172 -7.40 -5.11 0.30
CA CYS A 172 -6.82 -4.32 -0.77
C CYS A 172 -7.48 -4.65 -2.12
N GLY A 173 -8.53 -5.46 -2.19
CA GLY A 173 -9.28 -5.84 -3.39
C GLY A 173 -10.70 -5.30 -3.45
N ASN A 174 -11.37 -5.03 -2.32
CA ASN A 174 -12.80 -4.67 -2.30
C ASN A 174 -13.15 -3.32 -2.98
N GLU A 175 -12.15 -2.50 -3.29
CA GLU A 175 -12.33 -1.24 -4.03
C GLU A 175 -11.23 -1.00 -5.08
N TRP A 176 -10.32 -1.95 -5.26
CA TRP A 176 -9.09 -1.77 -6.04
C TRP A 176 -9.12 -2.45 -7.41
N VAL A 177 -10.05 -3.38 -7.64
CA VAL A 177 -10.13 -4.18 -8.88
C VAL A 177 -11.58 -4.41 -9.29
N ASP A 178 -12.41 -3.38 -9.31
CA ASP A 178 -13.64 -3.44 -10.10
C ASP A 178 -13.61 -2.39 -11.24
N PRO A 179 -13.14 -2.77 -12.44
CA PRO A 179 -13.24 -1.94 -13.64
C PRO A 179 -14.69 -1.68 -14.07
N SER A 180 -15.67 -2.35 -13.47
CA SER A 180 -17.09 -2.25 -13.78
C SER A 180 -17.90 -1.38 -12.80
N LEU A 181 -17.28 -0.87 -11.72
CA LEU A 181 -17.87 0.21 -10.95
C LEU A 181 -17.82 1.49 -11.78
N SER A 182 -18.96 1.86 -12.35
CA SER A 182 -19.15 3.18 -12.93
C SER A 182 -18.86 4.22 -11.84
N VAL A 183 -17.90 5.09 -12.14
CA VAL A 183 -17.71 6.34 -11.39
C VAL A 183 -19.10 6.97 -11.25
N PRO A 184 -19.55 7.34 -10.03
CA PRO A 184 -20.83 8.00 -9.87
C PRO A 184 -20.87 9.25 -10.76
N GLN A 185 -21.61 9.14 -11.86
CA GLN A 185 -21.85 10.22 -12.78
C GLN A 185 -22.86 11.14 -12.09
N GLY A 186 -22.37 12.09 -11.30
CA GLY A 186 -23.27 12.92 -10.51
C GLY A 186 -22.65 13.66 -9.34
N ALA A 187 -21.56 14.40 -9.58
CA ALA A 187 -21.27 15.61 -8.80
C ALA A 187 -20.89 16.76 -9.74
N ARG A 188 -21.58 16.87 -10.88
CA ARG A 188 -21.49 18.02 -11.77
C ARG A 188 -22.41 19.12 -11.25
N GLY A 189 -21.83 19.98 -10.44
CA GLY A 189 -22.25 21.37 -10.28
C GLY A 189 -21.29 22.34 -11.00
N CYS A 190 -20.55 21.88 -12.01
CA CYS A 190 -19.72 22.73 -12.85
C CYS A 190 -19.94 22.37 -14.32
N PRO A 191 -20.22 23.36 -15.19
CA PRO A 191 -20.28 23.16 -16.63
C PRO A 191 -18.95 22.58 -17.14
N ASP A 192 -19.08 21.74 -18.13
CA ASP A 192 -18.11 20.77 -18.62
C ASP A 192 -16.90 21.32 -19.40
N ASP A 193 -16.52 22.58 -19.21
CA ASP A 193 -15.63 23.28 -20.15
C ASP A 193 -14.60 24.19 -19.45
N ILE A 194 -13.95 23.70 -18.40
CA ILE A 194 -12.78 24.37 -17.82
C ILE A 194 -11.55 23.52 -18.09
N THR A 195 -10.74 23.97 -19.04
CA THR A 195 -9.46 23.37 -19.38
C THR A 195 -8.35 23.87 -18.44
N TRP A 196 -7.23 23.16 -18.37
CA TRP A 196 -6.07 23.60 -17.58
C TRP A 196 -5.49 24.94 -18.08
N GLU A 197 -5.75 25.31 -19.33
CA GLU A 197 -5.40 26.62 -19.90
C GLU A 197 -6.25 27.75 -19.30
N ASP A 198 -7.54 27.52 -19.04
CA ASP A 198 -8.39 28.51 -18.35
C ASP A 198 -7.93 28.76 -16.92
N VAL A 199 -7.41 27.70 -16.27
CA VAL A 199 -6.83 27.75 -14.94
C VAL A 199 -5.51 28.53 -14.96
N ASP A 200 -4.65 28.31 -15.95
CA ASP A 200 -3.37 29.02 -16.09
C ASP A 200 -3.57 30.54 -16.33
N VAL A 201 -4.51 30.90 -17.21
CA VAL A 201 -4.87 32.30 -17.50
C VAL A 201 -5.43 33.02 -16.27
N ALA A 202 -6.27 32.34 -15.48
CA ALA A 202 -6.87 32.93 -14.28
C ALA A 202 -5.87 33.16 -13.14
N ILE A 203 -4.83 32.33 -13.06
CA ILE A 203 -3.82 32.39 -11.99
C ILE A 203 -2.62 33.24 -12.40
N GLY A 204 -2.45 33.53 -13.70
CA GLY A 204 -1.34 34.33 -14.22
C GLY A 204 0.02 33.65 -14.01
N ALA A 205 0.05 32.32 -14.01
CA ALA A 205 1.29 31.58 -13.77
C ALA A 205 2.26 31.73 -14.95
N SER A 206 1.74 31.82 -16.18
CA SER A 206 2.54 32.04 -17.39
C SER A 206 3.00 33.48 -17.63
N SER A 207 2.42 34.49 -16.96
CA SER A 207 2.79 35.90 -17.13
C SER A 207 3.92 36.38 -16.20
N ASN A 208 4.46 35.48 -15.36
CA ASN A 208 5.59 35.75 -14.46
C ASN A 208 6.85 34.95 -14.80
N LEU A 209 6.98 34.48 -16.04
CA LEU A 209 8.22 33.91 -16.60
C LEU A 209 8.96 34.94 -17.47
#